data_AF-A0AAV2DDV0-F1
#
_entry.id   AF-A0AAV2DDV0-F1
#
_cell.length_a   1.000
_cell.length_b   1.000
_cell.length_c   1.000
_cell.angle_alpha   90.00
_cell.angle_beta   90.00
_cell.angle_gamma   90.00
#
_symmetry.space_group_name_H-M   'P 1'
#
loop_
_entity.id
_entity.type
_entity.pdbx_description
1 polymer ?
#
loop_
_entity_poly.entity_id
_entity_poly.type
_entity_poly.pdbx_seq_one_letter_code
_entity_poly.pdbx_strand_id
1 'polypeptide(L)'
;MELSPSLTSPLPRSSEICFSHSLSPFPLQFHLPTKKLSSQKATRVFAVALESQELPQNSPQRLLKELQERKKFTSPKKKLPPKRFILKPPLDDKKLAERFLNSPQLSLKQFPLLSSCLPSSRLNNADRTWMDEYLLEAKQALGYPLEPSEGLADDNPAKQFDTLLYLAFQHPSCERTNARHVRSGHSRLWFLGQYVLELAMCEFLLQRYPRESPGPMRERVYGLIGKKNMAKWIKAASLHNLVFPYDDIDKLKRNEREQPVKSVFWALFGAIYLCFGMPEVYRVLFEVFGMDLEAEDCQPKLRRQLEDVDYVSVEFEGNKLSWQDVAAYKPPADALFAHPRLFRACVPPGMHRFRGNLWDYESRPHVMRTLGYPLKMTDRIPDITEARNIELGLGLQLCFLHPSKYKFEHPRFCYERLEYVGQKIQDIVMAERLLMKHLDAPGKFLADRHRRILMNKFCGRYLREKRLHQFMVYAEQVQDRYEHNRRMKNPTTTSVQQALHGLSYTVYGKPDVRRLMFEVFDFEQIQPKPVG
;
A
#
# COMPACT_ATOMS: atom_id res chain seq x y z
N MET A 1 -55.93 -39.34 34.40
CA MET A 1 -55.14 -39.91 35.51
C MET A 1 -53.74 -39.32 35.34
N GLU A 2 -53.34 -38.29 36.10
CA GLU A 2 -53.26 -38.19 37.57
C GLU A 2 -52.14 -39.08 38.15
N LEU A 3 -51.21 -38.59 38.99
CA LEU A 3 -51.11 -37.28 39.67
C LEU A 3 -49.66 -36.77 39.80
N SER A 4 -49.54 -35.46 40.06
CA SER A 4 -48.32 -34.71 40.47
C SER A 4 -48.49 -34.31 41.97
N PRO A 5 -47.97 -33.21 42.60
CA PRO A 5 -47.08 -32.09 42.18
C PRO A 5 -45.62 -32.38 42.61
N SER A 6 -44.71 -31.52 43.13
CA SER A 6 -44.62 -30.12 43.60
C SER A 6 -43.13 -29.66 43.59
N LEU A 7 -42.63 -28.45 43.94
CA LEU A 7 -43.22 -27.21 44.51
C LEU A 7 -42.92 -25.96 43.66
N THR A 8 -41.73 -25.34 43.82
CA THR A 8 -41.43 -23.91 43.52
C THR A 8 -39.97 -23.73 43.07
N SER A 9 -39.49 -22.68 42.35
CA SER A 9 -39.95 -21.30 42.01
C SER A 9 -39.61 -20.20 43.06
N PRO A 10 -39.46 -18.90 42.69
CA PRO A 10 -39.88 -18.26 41.42
C PRO A 10 -38.86 -17.33 40.70
N LEU A 11 -39.31 -16.85 39.53
CA LEU A 11 -38.80 -15.75 38.67
C LEU A 11 -39.64 -14.45 38.97
N PRO A 12 -39.60 -13.28 38.25
CA PRO A 12 -39.10 -13.03 36.88
C PRO A 12 -38.53 -11.62 36.46
N ARG A 13 -37.90 -11.60 35.25
CA ARG A 13 -37.99 -10.60 34.13
C ARG A 13 -37.60 -9.10 34.26
N SER A 14 -36.58 -8.76 33.44
CA SER A 14 -36.61 -7.81 32.28
C SER A 14 -36.35 -6.29 32.44
N SER A 15 -35.93 -5.69 31.31
CA SER A 15 -35.63 -4.25 31.03
C SER A 15 -34.43 -3.63 31.76
N GLU A 16 -33.91 -2.45 31.40
CA GLU A 16 -33.38 -1.91 30.12
C GLU A 16 -32.58 -0.61 30.46
N ILE A 17 -31.90 0.02 29.49
CA ILE A 17 -31.54 1.47 29.46
C ILE A 17 -30.32 1.99 30.32
N CYS A 18 -29.54 2.86 29.64
CA CYS A 18 -28.56 3.90 30.06
C CYS A 18 -27.34 3.62 30.95
N PHE A 19 -26.19 4.09 30.42
CA PHE A 19 -25.08 4.66 31.20
C PHE A 19 -25.40 6.11 31.61
N SER A 20 -24.92 6.54 32.77
CA SER A 20 -24.64 7.95 33.07
C SER A 20 -23.49 8.09 34.07
N HIS A 21 -22.55 9.00 33.80
CA HIS A 21 -21.45 9.31 34.71
C HIS A 21 -21.90 10.29 35.80
N SER A 22 -21.45 10.08 37.03
CA SER A 22 -21.39 11.11 38.07
C SER A 22 -19.95 11.25 38.58
N LEU A 23 -19.51 12.50 38.72
CA LEU A 23 -18.29 12.89 39.42
C LEU A 23 -18.69 13.72 40.63
N SER A 24 -18.12 13.44 41.80
CA SER A 24 -18.18 14.32 42.96
C SER A 24 -16.85 14.29 43.75
N PRO A 25 -16.42 15.41 44.35
CA PRO A 25 -15.12 15.52 45.02
C PRO A 25 -15.23 15.55 46.55
N PHE A 26 -14.11 15.33 47.26
CA PHE A 26 -13.92 15.78 48.65
C PHE A 26 -12.47 16.28 48.90
N PRO A 27 -12.26 17.33 49.73
CA PRO A 27 -10.95 17.93 50.00
C PRO A 27 -10.43 17.70 51.45
N LEU A 28 -9.24 18.25 51.76
CA LEU A 28 -8.66 18.75 53.04
C LEU A 28 -7.10 18.61 52.94
N GLN A 29 -6.19 19.57 53.17
CA GLN A 29 -5.91 20.47 54.33
C GLN A 29 -5.53 19.71 55.62
N PHE A 30 -4.45 20.00 56.36
CA PHE A 30 -3.35 21.00 56.31
C PHE A 30 -2.03 20.39 56.87
N HIS A 31 -0.85 20.97 56.57
CA HIS A 31 0.06 21.60 57.57
C HIS A 31 1.49 21.92 57.06
N LEU A 32 2.11 22.93 57.66
CA LEU A 32 3.52 23.36 57.55
C LEU A 32 4.03 23.70 58.96
N PRO A 33 5.36 23.65 59.23
CA PRO A 33 6.05 24.93 59.50
C PRO A 33 7.56 25.01 59.18
N THR A 34 7.98 26.10 58.52
CA THR A 34 9.20 26.96 58.73
C THR A 34 10.60 26.35 59.00
N LYS A 35 11.75 26.91 58.57
CA LYS A 35 12.21 28.30 58.29
C LYS A 35 13.23 28.26 57.09
N LYS A 36 14.19 29.16 56.78
CA LYS A 36 14.81 30.34 57.45
C LYS A 36 15.15 31.47 56.44
N LEU A 37 16.41 31.93 56.34
CA LEU A 37 16.92 33.13 55.63
C LEU A 37 18.23 32.74 54.88
N SER A 38 18.84 33.50 53.95
CA SER A 38 18.80 34.93 53.52
C SER A 38 19.05 35.03 51.97
N SER A 39 19.11 36.16 51.24
CA SER A 39 19.58 37.53 51.55
C SER A 39 19.04 38.65 50.59
N GLN A 40 18.73 39.80 51.20
CA GLN A 40 18.75 41.20 50.73
C GLN A 40 18.24 41.68 49.32
N LYS A 41 17.20 42.52 49.41
CA LYS A 41 17.05 43.88 48.81
C LYS A 41 17.02 44.08 47.28
N ALA A 42 15.82 44.39 46.78
CA ALA A 42 15.56 45.59 45.97
C ALA A 42 14.07 45.99 46.05
N THR A 43 13.75 47.17 46.61
CA THR A 43 12.37 47.65 46.72
C THR A 43 11.98 48.53 45.53
N ARG A 44 10.87 48.19 44.86
CA ARG A 44 10.12 49.13 44.01
C ARG A 44 8.64 49.09 44.40
N VAL A 45 8.05 50.27 44.58
CA VAL A 45 6.66 50.44 45.01
C VAL A 45 5.73 50.10 43.85
N PHE A 46 4.79 49.18 44.07
CA PHE A 46 3.65 48.97 43.18
C PHE A 46 2.48 49.83 43.65
N ALA A 47 1.96 50.69 42.77
CA ALA A 47 0.73 51.41 43.02
C ALA A 47 -0.47 50.44 42.95
N VAL A 48 -1.35 50.50 43.95
CA VAL A 48 -2.56 49.67 44.00
C VAL A 48 -3.58 50.23 43.01
N ALA A 49 -3.79 49.52 41.90
CA ALA A 49 -4.94 49.72 41.05
C ALA A 49 -6.15 49.03 41.69
N LEU A 50 -7.17 49.82 42.05
CA LEU A 50 -8.42 49.32 42.65
C LEU A 50 -9.14 48.34 41.70
N GLU A 51 -9.79 47.36 42.29
CA GLU A 51 -10.51 46.32 41.55
C GLU A 51 -11.63 46.93 40.69
N SER A 52 -11.70 46.51 39.42
CA SER A 52 -12.76 46.95 38.52
C SER A 52 -14.05 46.20 38.84
N GLN A 53 -15.05 46.91 39.38
CA GLN A 53 -16.39 46.37 39.60
C GLN A 53 -16.93 45.69 38.33
N GLU A 54 -17.43 44.46 38.46
CA GLU A 54 -17.99 43.75 37.31
C GLU A 54 -19.28 44.43 36.84
N LEU A 55 -19.28 44.91 35.59
CA LEU A 55 -20.47 45.46 34.96
C LEU A 55 -21.57 44.37 34.86
N PRO A 56 -22.83 44.67 35.20
CA PRO A 56 -23.92 43.69 35.14
C PRO A 56 -24.09 43.16 33.71
N GLN A 57 -24.46 41.88 33.59
CA GLN A 57 -24.44 41.11 32.32
C GLN A 57 -25.16 41.81 31.16
N ASN A 58 -26.30 42.45 31.42
CA ASN A 58 -27.13 43.09 30.39
C ASN A 58 -26.74 44.55 30.06
N SER A 59 -25.59 45.04 30.55
CA SER A 59 -25.17 46.43 30.30
C SER A 59 -24.60 46.62 28.88
N PRO A 60 -25.03 47.66 28.12
CA PRO A 60 -24.49 47.95 26.78
C PRO A 60 -22.98 48.20 26.78
N GLN A 61 -22.46 48.72 27.89
CA GLN A 61 -21.03 48.98 28.08
C GLN A 61 -20.20 47.69 28.18
N ARG A 62 -20.73 46.62 28.80
CA ARG A 62 -20.10 45.29 28.81
C ARG A 62 -20.08 44.69 27.40
N LEU A 63 -21.19 44.78 26.67
CA LEU A 63 -21.26 44.34 25.27
C LEU A 63 -20.25 45.10 24.37
N LEU A 64 -20.13 46.42 24.54
CA LEU A 64 -19.14 47.24 23.81
C LEU A 64 -17.70 46.85 24.17
N LYS A 65 -17.42 46.53 25.44
CA LYS A 65 -16.12 46.05 25.90
C LYS A 65 -15.79 44.67 25.32
N GLU A 66 -16.73 43.73 25.33
CA GLU A 66 -16.58 42.43 24.66
C GLU A 66 -16.38 42.58 23.14
N LEU A 67 -17.08 43.51 22.49
CA LEU A 67 -16.88 43.78 21.05
C LEU A 67 -15.53 44.44 20.77
N GLN A 68 -14.98 45.26 21.68
CA GLN A 68 -13.60 45.75 21.59
C GLN A 68 -12.57 44.64 21.82
N GLU A 69 -12.81 43.73 22.76
CA GLU A 69 -11.93 42.58 23.02
C GLU A 69 -11.99 41.56 21.88
N ARG A 70 -13.16 41.27 21.32
CA ARG A 70 -13.30 40.50 20.06
C ARG A 70 -12.63 41.20 18.88
N LYS A 71 -12.57 42.54 18.84
CA LYS A 71 -11.75 43.29 17.87
C LYS A 71 -10.25 43.11 18.11
N LYS A 72 -9.76 43.13 19.36
CA LYS A 72 -8.36 42.79 19.71
C LYS A 72 -8.00 41.36 19.35
N PHE A 73 -8.92 40.41 19.55
CA PHE A 73 -8.81 39.01 19.16
C PHE A 73 -9.25 38.70 17.72
N THR A 74 -9.39 39.72 16.85
CA THR A 74 -9.48 39.43 15.41
C THR A 74 -8.20 38.72 14.98
N SER A 75 -8.34 37.51 14.41
CA SER A 75 -7.22 36.72 13.89
C SER A 75 -6.30 37.64 13.08
N PRO A 76 -5.00 37.72 13.39
CA PRO A 76 -4.14 38.82 12.96
C PRO A 76 -4.30 39.01 11.46
N LYS A 77 -4.79 40.20 11.05
CA LYS A 77 -5.18 40.51 9.66
C LYS A 77 -4.18 39.83 8.74
N LYS A 78 -4.60 38.77 8.04
CA LYS A 78 -3.69 38.01 7.17
C LYS A 78 -3.11 39.00 6.18
N LYS A 79 -1.86 39.43 6.43
CA LYS A 79 -1.00 39.97 5.38
C LYS A 79 -1.04 38.87 4.34
N LEU A 80 -1.74 39.11 3.23
CA LEU A 80 -1.66 38.28 2.04
C LEU A 80 -0.16 38.03 1.86
N PRO A 81 0.32 36.77 1.93
CA PRO A 81 1.74 36.52 1.91
C PRO A 81 2.29 37.24 0.68
N PRO A 82 3.27 38.16 0.85
CA PRO A 82 3.68 39.06 -0.22
C PRO A 82 3.94 38.20 -1.44
N LYS A 83 3.34 38.55 -2.60
CA LYS A 83 3.22 37.68 -3.78
C LYS A 83 4.58 37.10 -4.16
N ARG A 84 4.93 35.99 -3.51
CA ARG A 84 6.03 35.13 -3.89
C ARG A 84 5.54 34.55 -5.19
N PHE A 85 6.11 35.04 -6.28
CA PHE A 85 6.14 34.31 -7.52
C PHE A 85 6.61 32.90 -7.14
N ILE A 86 5.67 31.94 -7.19
CA ILE A 86 5.89 30.57 -6.68
C ILE A 86 6.97 29.90 -7.54
N LEU A 87 6.95 30.25 -8.83
CA LEU A 87 8.12 30.31 -9.67
C LEU A 87 9.04 31.42 -9.16
N LYS A 88 10.19 31.06 -8.56
CA LYS A 88 11.38 31.91 -8.71
C LYS A 88 11.55 32.18 -10.22
N PRO A 89 12.12 33.34 -10.64
CA PRO A 89 12.53 33.47 -12.05
C PRO A 89 13.33 32.24 -12.45
N PRO A 90 13.10 31.68 -13.65
CA PRO A 90 13.70 30.41 -14.04
C PRO A 90 15.21 30.46 -13.85
N LEU A 91 15.80 29.31 -13.54
CA LEU A 91 17.22 29.11 -13.75
C LEU A 91 17.47 29.46 -15.23
N ASP A 92 18.29 30.49 -15.48
CA ASP A 92 18.88 30.84 -16.78
C ASP A 92 18.83 29.64 -17.73
N ASP A 93 18.03 29.74 -18.80
CA ASP A 93 17.50 28.55 -19.48
C ASP A 93 18.61 27.63 -20.01
N LYS A 94 19.80 28.17 -20.25
CA LYS A 94 21.04 27.41 -20.53
C LYS A 94 21.41 26.48 -19.36
N LYS A 95 21.49 27.02 -18.15
CA LYS A 95 21.76 26.28 -16.90
C LYS A 95 20.65 25.31 -16.53
N LEU A 96 19.41 25.54 -16.99
CA LEU A 96 18.32 24.58 -16.84
C LEU A 96 18.44 23.43 -17.85
N ALA A 97 18.73 23.73 -19.12
CA ALA A 97 19.00 22.72 -20.15
C ALA A 97 20.24 21.86 -19.80
N GLU A 98 21.34 22.48 -19.38
CA GLU A 98 22.55 21.80 -18.87
C GLU A 98 22.23 20.83 -17.73
N ARG A 99 21.33 21.22 -16.81
CA ARG A 99 20.89 20.35 -15.70
C ARG A 99 20.08 19.16 -16.19
N PHE A 100 19.19 19.33 -17.16
CA PHE A 100 18.44 18.21 -17.73
C PHE A 100 19.36 17.26 -18.51
N LEU A 101 20.26 17.79 -19.35
CA LEU A 101 21.23 17.00 -20.12
C LEU A 101 22.20 16.22 -19.21
N ASN A 102 22.58 16.77 -18.06
CA ASN A 102 23.47 16.13 -17.10
C ASN A 102 22.75 15.32 -15.99
N SER A 103 21.42 15.21 -16.02
CA SER A 103 20.66 14.55 -14.97
C SER A 103 20.72 13.02 -15.12
N PRO A 104 21.25 12.27 -14.13
CA PRO A 104 21.16 10.80 -14.14
C PRO A 104 19.71 10.33 -14.31
N GLN A 105 18.76 11.06 -13.72
CA GLN A 105 17.33 10.77 -13.79
C GLN A 105 16.73 10.76 -15.21
N LEU A 106 17.39 11.38 -16.19
CA LEU A 106 16.96 11.44 -17.60
C LEU A 106 17.86 10.63 -18.55
N SER A 107 18.88 9.94 -18.04
CA SER A 107 19.91 9.30 -18.87
C SER A 107 19.44 8.02 -19.58
N LEU A 108 18.63 7.18 -18.93
CA LEU A 108 18.34 5.82 -19.39
C LEU A 108 17.01 5.74 -20.15
N LYS A 109 17.05 6.02 -21.46
CA LYS A 109 15.89 5.95 -22.36
C LYS A 109 15.25 4.56 -22.46
N GLN A 110 16.03 3.49 -22.34
CA GLN A 110 15.54 2.11 -22.37
C GLN A 110 14.79 1.72 -21.09
N PHE A 111 15.20 2.27 -19.94
CA PHE A 111 14.66 1.93 -18.61
C PHE A 111 14.03 3.16 -17.93
N PRO A 112 12.97 3.77 -18.49
CA PRO A 112 12.42 5.04 -18.00
C PRO A 112 11.94 4.98 -16.54
N LEU A 113 11.50 3.82 -16.06
CA LEU A 113 11.15 3.61 -14.65
C LEU A 113 12.38 3.69 -13.74
N LEU A 114 13.45 2.96 -14.06
CA LEU A 114 14.72 2.96 -13.32
C LEU A 114 15.35 4.35 -13.37
N SER A 115 15.43 4.94 -14.57
CA SER A 115 15.86 6.33 -14.78
C SER A 115 15.11 7.28 -13.85
N SER A 116 13.78 7.15 -13.74
CA SER A 116 13.00 8.01 -12.84
C SER A 116 13.35 7.87 -11.35
N CYS A 117 14.00 6.79 -10.90
CA CYS A 117 14.41 6.57 -9.51
C CYS A 117 15.87 7.01 -9.22
N LEU A 118 16.69 7.24 -10.25
CA LEU A 118 18.03 7.83 -10.12
C LEU A 118 17.96 9.27 -9.56
N PRO A 119 19.05 9.80 -8.98
CA PRO A 119 19.05 11.15 -8.44
C PRO A 119 19.00 12.19 -9.58
N SER A 120 18.30 13.30 -9.36
CA SER A 120 18.15 14.38 -10.36
C SER A 120 19.42 15.22 -10.57
N SER A 121 20.53 14.85 -9.94
CA SER A 121 21.86 15.44 -10.06
C SER A 121 22.90 14.35 -9.77
N ARG A 122 24.14 14.51 -10.26
CA ARG A 122 25.24 13.57 -9.98
C ARG A 122 25.61 13.60 -8.49
N LEU A 123 26.09 12.46 -7.98
CA LEU A 123 26.57 12.30 -6.60
C LEU A 123 27.85 13.12 -6.35
N ASN A 124 27.96 13.69 -5.15
CA ASN A 124 29.10 14.49 -4.69
C ASN A 124 30.24 13.60 -4.16
N ASN A 125 31.41 14.20 -3.88
CA ASN A 125 32.56 13.47 -3.33
C ASN A 125 32.24 12.77 -1.99
N ALA A 126 31.47 13.40 -1.10
CA ALA A 126 31.04 12.79 0.17
C ALA A 126 30.05 11.62 0.00
N ASP A 127 29.33 11.59 -1.12
CA ASP A 127 28.45 10.48 -1.47
C ASP A 127 29.29 9.31 -2.02
N ARG A 128 30.36 9.62 -2.78
CA ARG A 128 31.33 8.64 -3.28
C ARG A 128 32.14 8.00 -2.14
N THR A 129 32.68 8.78 -1.21
CA THR A 129 33.41 8.20 -0.05
C THR A 129 32.54 7.26 0.78
N TRP A 130 31.22 7.51 0.88
CA TRP A 130 30.30 6.52 1.48
C TRP A 130 30.23 5.23 0.65
N MET A 131 30.19 5.33 -0.68
CA MET A 131 30.18 4.14 -1.55
C MET A 131 31.50 3.38 -1.43
N ASP A 132 32.64 4.07 -1.39
CA ASP A 132 33.95 3.48 -1.25
C ASP A 132 34.14 2.79 0.13
N GLU A 133 33.58 3.36 1.21
CA GLU A 133 33.63 2.80 2.57
C GLU A 133 32.62 1.65 2.81
N TYR A 134 31.34 1.81 2.43
CA TYR A 134 30.24 0.97 2.95
C TYR A 134 29.55 0.08 1.90
N LEU A 135 29.77 0.30 0.60
CA LEU A 135 29.06 -0.46 -0.43
C LEU A 135 29.47 -1.94 -0.44
N LEU A 136 30.71 -2.25 -0.08
CA LEU A 136 31.20 -3.63 0.03
C LEU A 136 30.52 -4.39 1.17
N GLU A 137 30.36 -3.76 2.35
CA GLU A 137 29.58 -4.31 3.48
C GLU A 137 28.14 -4.61 3.04
N ALA A 138 27.50 -3.66 2.36
CA ALA A 138 26.14 -3.81 1.84
C ALA A 138 26.02 -4.93 0.79
N LYS A 139 26.97 -5.03 -0.15
CA LYS A 139 26.99 -6.09 -1.18
C LYS A 139 27.22 -7.47 -0.56
N GLN A 140 28.19 -7.60 0.33
CA GLN A 140 28.51 -8.85 1.03
C GLN A 140 27.32 -9.35 1.87
N ALA A 141 26.71 -8.46 2.66
CA ALA A 141 25.54 -8.78 3.48
C ALA A 141 24.30 -9.21 2.67
N LEU A 142 24.23 -8.86 1.39
CA LEU A 142 23.14 -9.19 0.46
C LEU A 142 23.49 -10.33 -0.52
N GLY A 143 24.72 -10.85 -0.49
CA GLY A 143 25.20 -11.90 -1.39
C GLY A 143 25.43 -11.45 -2.84
N TYR A 144 25.73 -10.18 -3.08
CA TYR A 144 26.07 -9.66 -4.42
C TYR A 144 27.58 -9.68 -4.69
N PRO A 145 28.02 -9.75 -5.97
CA PRO A 145 29.41 -9.57 -6.35
C PRO A 145 29.98 -8.25 -5.82
N LEU A 146 31.21 -8.29 -5.29
CA LEU A 146 31.87 -7.11 -4.71
C LEU A 146 32.38 -6.12 -5.77
N GLU A 147 32.54 -6.57 -7.01
CA GLU A 147 33.02 -5.76 -8.14
C GLU A 147 32.10 -4.55 -8.41
N PRO A 148 32.62 -3.41 -8.91
CA PRO A 148 31.81 -2.25 -9.24
C PRO A 148 30.83 -2.52 -10.39
N SER A 149 29.55 -2.16 -10.21
CA SER A 149 28.53 -2.36 -11.25
C SER A 149 28.76 -1.49 -12.50
N GLU A 150 29.63 -0.47 -12.42
CA GLU A 150 29.99 0.41 -13.55
C GLU A 150 30.60 -0.34 -14.75
N GLY A 151 31.22 -1.51 -14.52
CA GLY A 151 31.80 -2.36 -15.56
C GLY A 151 30.77 -3.13 -16.41
N LEU A 152 29.50 -3.13 -16.02
CA LEU A 152 28.42 -3.76 -16.78
C LEU A 152 28.07 -2.95 -18.05
N ALA A 153 27.49 -3.61 -19.04
CA ALA A 153 27.03 -2.95 -20.27
C ALA A 153 25.86 -1.99 -20.02
N ASP A 154 25.70 -0.97 -20.87
CA ASP A 154 24.71 0.12 -20.68
C ASP A 154 23.24 -0.31 -20.86
N ASP A 155 23.01 -1.46 -21.49
CA ASP A 155 21.72 -2.13 -21.61
C ASP A 155 21.36 -3.00 -20.38
N ASN A 156 22.30 -3.21 -19.45
CA ASN A 156 22.04 -3.96 -18.22
C ASN A 156 21.57 -3.01 -17.09
N PRO A 157 20.31 -3.11 -16.61
CA PRO A 157 19.82 -2.25 -15.54
C PRO A 157 20.58 -2.40 -14.22
N ALA A 158 21.25 -3.55 -13.99
CA ALA A 158 22.11 -3.77 -12.83
C ALA A 158 23.33 -2.85 -12.80
N LYS A 159 23.73 -2.21 -13.91
CA LYS A 159 24.80 -1.19 -13.94
C LYS A 159 24.56 -0.06 -12.93
N GLN A 160 23.30 0.25 -12.65
CA GLN A 160 22.89 1.30 -11.71
C GLN A 160 22.75 0.81 -10.26
N PHE A 161 22.91 -0.49 -9.99
CA PHE A 161 22.62 -1.08 -8.69
C PHE A 161 23.40 -0.41 -7.55
N ASP A 162 24.68 -0.14 -7.76
CA ASP A 162 25.55 0.52 -6.76
C ASP A 162 25.01 1.91 -6.35
N THR A 163 24.51 2.69 -7.30
CA THR A 163 23.89 4.00 -7.03
C THR A 163 22.53 3.85 -6.34
N LEU A 164 21.71 2.88 -6.73
CA LEU A 164 20.40 2.65 -6.11
C LEU A 164 20.52 2.02 -4.71
N LEU A 165 21.54 1.19 -4.47
CA LEU A 165 21.87 0.61 -3.17
C LEU A 165 22.41 1.68 -2.21
N TYR A 166 23.31 2.57 -2.67
CA TYR A 166 23.66 3.79 -1.94
C TYR A 166 22.38 4.55 -1.52
N LEU A 167 21.50 4.89 -2.49
CA LEU A 167 20.26 5.62 -2.22
C LEU A 167 19.32 4.89 -1.26
N ALA A 168 19.32 3.55 -1.22
CA ALA A 168 18.48 2.79 -0.30
C ALA A 168 18.79 3.11 1.18
N PHE A 169 20.04 3.38 1.53
CA PHE A 169 20.44 3.71 2.92
C PHE A 169 20.29 5.20 3.28
N GLN A 170 20.15 6.12 2.33
CA GLN A 170 20.12 7.57 2.59
C GLN A 170 18.74 8.08 3.09
N HIS A 171 18.28 7.51 4.20
CA HIS A 171 17.00 7.86 4.82
C HIS A 171 17.00 9.28 5.43
N PRO A 172 15.84 9.96 5.57
CA PRO A 172 15.80 11.36 6.00
C PRO A 172 16.28 11.66 7.42
N SER A 173 16.53 10.63 8.23
CA SER A 173 17.09 10.75 9.60
C SER A 173 18.59 10.43 9.65
N CYS A 174 19.23 10.08 8.53
CA CYS A 174 20.67 9.85 8.47
C CYS A 174 21.40 11.20 8.44
N GLU A 175 22.15 11.52 9.50
CA GLU A 175 22.85 12.81 9.62
C GLU A 175 23.90 13.03 8.53
N ARG A 176 24.48 11.94 8.00
CA ARG A 176 25.55 11.94 6.99
C ARG A 176 25.16 12.70 5.71
N THR A 177 23.90 12.64 5.27
CA THR A 177 23.53 13.12 3.92
C THR A 177 22.32 14.06 3.88
N ASN A 178 22.61 15.36 3.91
CA ASN A 178 21.59 16.40 3.79
C ASN A 178 21.17 16.75 2.35
N ALA A 179 21.83 16.19 1.32
CA ALA A 179 21.59 16.50 -0.09
C ALA A 179 20.12 16.26 -0.52
N ARG A 180 19.51 17.24 -1.21
CA ARG A 180 18.08 17.16 -1.59
C ARG A 180 17.81 16.10 -2.67
N HIS A 181 18.69 15.97 -3.67
CA HIS A 181 18.48 14.99 -4.75
C HIS A 181 18.63 13.55 -4.22
N VAL A 182 19.58 13.29 -3.32
CA VAL A 182 19.76 12.01 -2.63
C VAL A 182 18.51 11.62 -1.82
N ARG A 183 18.06 12.50 -0.90
CA ARG A 183 16.85 12.23 -0.10
C ARG A 183 15.59 12.09 -0.95
N SER A 184 15.55 12.72 -2.13
CA SER A 184 14.49 12.48 -3.12
C SER A 184 14.59 11.07 -3.69
N GLY A 185 15.77 10.64 -4.17
CA GLY A 185 16.03 9.29 -4.68
C GLY A 185 15.66 8.19 -3.68
N HIS A 186 16.18 8.26 -2.45
CA HIS A 186 15.77 7.35 -1.35
C HIS A 186 14.24 7.27 -1.22
N SER A 187 13.57 8.43 -1.14
CA SER A 187 12.12 8.47 -0.97
C SER A 187 11.35 7.87 -2.16
N ARG A 188 11.90 7.95 -3.39
CA ARG A 188 11.28 7.39 -4.60
C ARG A 188 11.45 5.87 -4.67
N LEU A 189 12.62 5.35 -4.29
CA LEU A 189 12.83 3.90 -4.10
C LEU A 189 11.93 3.34 -2.99
N TRP A 190 11.89 4.01 -1.83
CA TRP A 190 10.99 3.70 -0.70
C TRP A 190 9.53 3.59 -1.12
N PHE A 191 9.06 4.54 -1.94
CA PHE A 191 7.70 4.56 -2.46
C PHE A 191 7.41 3.38 -3.41
N LEU A 192 8.34 3.03 -4.31
CA LEU A 192 8.16 1.88 -5.21
C LEU A 192 8.18 0.55 -4.45
N GLY A 193 9.20 0.36 -3.61
CA GLY A 193 9.51 -0.91 -2.97
C GLY A 193 8.47 -1.38 -1.96
N GLN A 194 7.64 -0.48 -1.41
CA GLN A 194 6.43 -0.88 -0.67
C GLN A 194 5.57 -1.84 -1.51
N TYR A 195 5.22 -1.44 -2.73
CA TYR A 195 4.26 -2.16 -3.56
C TYR A 195 4.88 -3.37 -4.27
N VAL A 196 6.19 -3.32 -4.53
CA VAL A 196 7.00 -4.50 -4.91
C VAL A 196 6.83 -5.61 -3.87
N LEU A 197 7.09 -5.31 -2.59
CA LEU A 197 6.99 -6.27 -1.50
C LEU A 197 5.56 -6.77 -1.27
N GLU A 198 4.58 -5.87 -1.30
CA GLU A 198 3.17 -6.24 -1.14
C GLU A 198 2.64 -7.11 -2.30
N LEU A 199 3.15 -6.93 -3.52
CA LEU A 199 2.84 -7.79 -4.66
C LEU A 199 3.59 -9.14 -4.58
N ALA A 200 4.90 -9.13 -4.33
CA ALA A 200 5.71 -10.35 -4.25
C ALA A 200 5.17 -11.33 -3.21
N MET A 201 4.83 -10.83 -2.01
CA MET A 201 4.19 -11.61 -0.96
C MET A 201 2.79 -12.09 -1.36
N CYS A 202 2.00 -11.29 -2.09
CA CYS A 202 0.67 -11.69 -2.56
C CYS A 202 0.75 -12.85 -3.58
N GLU A 203 1.61 -12.73 -4.58
CA GLU A 203 1.81 -13.75 -5.61
C GLU A 203 2.34 -15.07 -5.01
N PHE A 204 3.29 -14.99 -4.08
CA PHE A 204 3.85 -16.18 -3.43
C PHE A 204 2.83 -16.86 -2.51
N LEU A 205 2.13 -16.10 -1.65
CA LEU A 205 1.14 -16.68 -0.73
C LEU A 205 -0.08 -17.27 -1.44
N LEU A 206 -0.53 -16.66 -2.53
CA LEU A 206 -1.61 -17.22 -3.35
C LEU A 206 -1.24 -18.60 -3.92
N GLN A 207 0.00 -18.78 -4.38
CA GLN A 207 0.51 -20.03 -4.95
C GLN A 207 0.92 -21.07 -3.89
N ARG A 208 1.49 -20.65 -2.76
CA ARG A 208 1.89 -21.53 -1.64
C ARG A 208 0.70 -22.01 -0.80
N TYR A 209 -0.34 -21.18 -0.68
CA TYR A 209 -1.57 -21.51 0.05
C TYR A 209 -2.81 -21.39 -0.87
N PRO A 210 -2.92 -22.26 -1.89
CA PRO A 210 -3.98 -22.18 -2.91
C PRO A 210 -5.39 -22.39 -2.33
N ARG A 211 -5.49 -23.10 -1.20
CA ARG A 211 -6.73 -23.41 -0.48
C ARG A 211 -7.06 -22.44 0.67
N GLU A 212 -6.16 -21.54 1.08
CA GLU A 212 -6.46 -20.52 2.12
C GLU A 212 -7.25 -19.33 1.54
N SER A 213 -8.04 -18.66 2.38
CA SER A 213 -8.62 -17.37 2.02
C SER A 213 -7.59 -16.22 2.15
N PRO A 214 -7.77 -15.07 1.45
CA PRO A 214 -6.83 -13.93 1.54
C PRO A 214 -6.72 -13.26 2.92
N GLY A 215 -7.60 -13.59 3.87
CA GLY A 215 -7.52 -13.10 5.25
C GLY A 215 -6.27 -13.61 5.98
N PRO A 216 -6.17 -14.93 6.22
CA PRO A 216 -4.95 -15.61 6.69
C PRO A 216 -3.65 -15.13 6.02
N MET A 217 -3.60 -15.04 4.69
CA MET A 217 -2.42 -14.56 3.97
C MET A 217 -1.95 -13.18 4.44
N ARG A 218 -2.88 -12.24 4.60
CA ARG A 218 -2.56 -10.88 5.08
C ARG A 218 -2.09 -10.84 6.53
N GLU A 219 -2.48 -11.82 7.36
CA GLU A 219 -1.91 -12.00 8.70
C GLU A 219 -0.47 -12.52 8.62
N ARG A 220 -0.16 -13.51 7.77
CA ARG A 220 1.22 -13.99 7.52
C ARG A 220 2.16 -12.85 7.07
N VAL A 221 1.71 -11.99 6.14
CA VAL A 221 2.48 -10.80 5.70
C VAL A 221 2.66 -9.80 6.85
N TYR A 222 1.63 -9.59 7.68
CA TYR A 222 1.73 -8.68 8.83
C TYR A 222 2.65 -9.20 9.94
N GLY A 223 2.79 -10.52 10.09
CA GLY A 223 3.83 -11.13 10.91
C GLY A 223 5.22 -10.80 10.37
N LEU A 224 5.54 -11.28 9.15
CA LEU A 224 6.86 -11.12 8.55
C LEU A 224 7.32 -9.66 8.44
N ILE A 225 6.57 -8.82 7.71
CA ILE A 225 6.93 -7.43 7.42
C ILE A 225 6.12 -6.43 8.27
N GLY A 226 5.70 -6.87 9.45
CA GLY A 226 5.12 -6.01 10.48
C GLY A 226 6.11 -4.99 11.02
N LYS A 227 5.59 -3.89 11.60
CA LYS A 227 6.41 -2.80 12.15
C LYS A 227 7.48 -3.27 13.15
N LYS A 228 7.17 -4.29 13.95
CA LYS A 228 8.08 -4.88 14.95
C LYS A 228 9.26 -5.63 14.30
N ASN A 229 8.99 -6.36 13.22
CA ASN A 229 9.88 -7.42 12.73
C ASN A 229 10.89 -6.92 11.69
N MET A 230 10.62 -5.82 10.98
CA MET A 230 11.60 -5.21 10.05
C MET A 230 12.96 -4.89 10.72
N ALA A 231 12.97 -4.51 12.01
CA ALA A 231 14.21 -4.24 12.74
C ALA A 231 15.00 -5.53 13.05
N LYS A 232 14.31 -6.63 13.34
CA LYS A 232 14.91 -7.98 13.48
C LYS A 232 15.59 -8.37 12.17
N TRP A 233 14.94 -8.19 11.02
CA TRP A 233 15.49 -8.54 9.70
C TRP A 233 16.70 -7.69 9.31
N ILE A 234 16.65 -6.36 9.48
CA ILE A 234 17.82 -5.48 9.24
C ILE A 234 19.00 -5.82 10.17
N LYS A 235 18.73 -6.21 11.43
CA LYS A 235 19.80 -6.66 12.34
C LYS A 235 20.37 -8.03 11.94
N ALA A 236 19.51 -8.99 11.56
CA ALA A 236 19.90 -10.34 11.15
C ALA A 236 20.77 -10.36 9.89
N ALA A 237 20.45 -9.53 8.89
CA ALA A 237 21.28 -9.32 7.71
C ALA A 237 22.52 -8.43 7.96
N SER A 238 22.87 -8.12 9.22
CA SER A 238 23.97 -7.21 9.62
C SER A 238 23.91 -5.76 9.12
N LEU A 239 22.94 -5.38 8.28
CA LEU A 239 22.75 -4.04 7.69
C LEU A 239 22.44 -2.90 8.70
N HIS A 240 22.42 -3.18 10.00
CA HIS A 240 21.98 -2.20 11.01
C HIS A 240 22.93 -1.01 11.16
N ASN A 241 24.24 -1.23 11.05
CA ASN A 241 25.26 -0.16 11.10
C ASN A 241 25.11 0.84 9.95
N LEU A 242 24.67 0.37 8.78
CA LEU A 242 24.42 1.21 7.60
C LEU A 242 23.16 2.10 7.76
N VAL A 243 22.22 1.70 8.61
CA VAL A 243 21.02 2.49 8.95
C VAL A 243 21.27 3.43 10.13
N PHE A 244 22.02 2.97 11.13
CA PHE A 244 22.32 3.69 12.36
C PHE A 244 23.84 3.65 12.66
N PRO A 245 24.65 4.55 12.07
CA PRO A 245 26.11 4.46 12.15
C PRO A 245 26.71 4.82 13.51
N TYR A 246 25.95 5.50 14.38
CA TYR A 246 26.40 5.97 15.69
C TYR A 246 25.51 5.48 16.85
N ASP A 247 24.37 4.86 16.54
CA ASP A 247 23.34 4.49 17.51
C ASP A 247 23.14 2.96 17.54
N ASP A 248 23.10 2.39 18.75
CA ASP A 248 22.67 1.01 18.95
C ASP A 248 21.16 0.88 18.71
N ILE A 249 20.79 0.12 17.67
CA ILE A 249 19.41 -0.15 17.27
C ILE A 249 18.53 -0.70 18.41
N ASP A 250 19.10 -1.42 19.37
CA ASP A 250 18.34 -1.96 20.51
C ASP A 250 18.08 -0.88 21.58
N LYS A 251 19.00 0.07 21.76
CA LYS A 251 18.87 1.22 22.67
C LYS A 251 17.96 2.33 22.14
N LEU A 252 17.86 2.50 20.81
CA LEU A 252 16.96 3.48 20.19
C LEU A 252 15.49 3.24 20.56
N LYS A 253 14.74 4.33 20.82
CA LYS A 253 13.30 4.20 21.11
C LYS A 253 12.59 3.59 19.91
N ARG A 254 11.60 2.74 20.18
CA ARG A 254 10.86 1.99 19.15
C ARG A 254 10.35 2.87 17.99
N ASN A 255 9.79 4.04 18.28
CA ASN A 255 9.26 4.95 17.25
C ASN A 255 10.38 5.61 16.41
N GLU A 256 11.55 5.83 17.00
CA GLU A 256 12.72 6.44 16.36
C GLU A 256 13.38 5.44 15.40
N ARG A 257 13.46 4.15 15.78
CA ARG A 257 14.01 3.10 14.92
C ARG A 257 13.05 2.52 13.88
N GLU A 258 11.75 2.40 14.17
CA GLU A 258 10.78 1.75 13.26
C GLU A 258 10.68 2.46 11.89
N GLN A 259 10.75 3.79 11.85
CA GLN A 259 10.54 4.55 10.61
C GLN A 259 11.74 4.51 9.64
N PRO A 260 13.00 4.75 10.06
CA PRO A 260 14.19 4.59 9.21
C PRO A 260 14.39 3.17 8.69
N VAL A 261 14.32 2.17 9.59
CA VAL A 261 14.40 0.74 9.23
C VAL A 261 13.40 0.40 8.14
N LYS A 262 12.15 0.82 8.33
CA LYS A 262 11.09 0.62 7.34
C LYS A 262 11.34 1.35 6.02
N SER A 263 11.94 2.55 6.06
CA SER A 263 12.18 3.30 4.82
C SER A 263 13.33 2.70 4.01
N VAL A 264 14.42 2.30 4.67
CA VAL A 264 15.55 1.57 4.06
C VAL A 264 15.11 0.20 3.54
N PHE A 265 14.39 -0.60 4.34
CA PHE A 265 13.95 -1.94 3.93
C PHE A 265 13.09 -1.89 2.66
N TRP A 266 12.14 -0.96 2.56
CA TRP A 266 11.39 -0.77 1.31
C TRP A 266 12.25 -0.21 0.18
N ALA A 267 13.14 0.77 0.43
CA ALA A 267 13.98 1.34 -0.62
C ALA A 267 14.95 0.31 -1.23
N LEU A 268 15.49 -0.60 -0.42
CA LEU A 268 16.31 -1.74 -0.84
C LEU A 268 15.57 -2.63 -1.86
N PHE A 269 14.36 -3.08 -1.54
CA PHE A 269 13.56 -3.88 -2.48
C PHE A 269 13.08 -3.08 -3.70
N GLY A 270 12.95 -1.76 -3.57
CA GLY A 270 12.78 -0.85 -4.72
C GLY A 270 13.98 -0.88 -5.67
N ALA A 271 15.22 -0.85 -5.15
CA ALA A 271 16.44 -0.94 -5.96
C ALA A 271 16.59 -2.32 -6.62
N ILE A 272 16.39 -3.40 -5.85
CA ILE A 272 16.50 -4.79 -6.32
C ILE A 272 15.51 -5.07 -7.46
N TYR A 273 14.23 -4.68 -7.30
CA TYR A 273 13.22 -4.87 -8.34
C TYR A 273 13.54 -4.14 -9.65
N LEU A 274 14.16 -2.95 -9.57
CA LEU A 274 14.56 -2.19 -10.75
C LEU A 274 15.75 -2.81 -11.49
N CYS A 275 16.70 -3.40 -10.77
CA CYS A 275 17.93 -3.96 -11.35
C CYS A 275 17.76 -5.43 -11.79
N PHE A 276 16.98 -6.23 -11.05
CA PHE A 276 16.96 -7.69 -11.18
C PHE A 276 15.54 -8.30 -11.23
N GLY A 277 14.49 -7.51 -10.95
CA GLY A 277 13.09 -7.97 -11.01
C GLY A 277 12.64 -8.81 -9.82
N MET A 278 11.49 -9.49 -9.96
CA MET A 278 10.83 -10.22 -8.87
C MET A 278 11.56 -11.49 -8.38
N PRO A 279 12.27 -12.29 -9.22
CA PRO A 279 13.00 -13.46 -8.74
C PRO A 279 14.04 -13.12 -7.66
N GLU A 280 14.76 -12.00 -7.83
CA GLU A 280 15.76 -11.55 -6.85
C GLU A 280 15.12 -10.94 -5.59
N VAL A 281 13.92 -10.34 -5.71
CA VAL A 281 13.11 -9.95 -4.55
C VAL A 281 12.78 -11.18 -3.70
N TYR A 282 12.47 -12.34 -4.31
CA TYR A 282 12.26 -13.58 -3.57
C TYR A 282 13.54 -14.12 -2.94
N ARG A 283 14.66 -14.15 -3.67
CA ARG A 283 15.96 -14.57 -3.13
C ARG A 283 16.33 -13.75 -1.89
N VAL A 284 16.34 -12.42 -1.99
CA VAL A 284 16.73 -11.56 -0.86
C VAL A 284 15.74 -11.64 0.31
N LEU A 285 14.43 -11.83 0.06
CA LEU A 285 13.45 -12.05 1.14
C LEU A 285 13.68 -13.33 1.95
N PHE A 286 13.96 -14.44 1.28
CA PHE A 286 13.88 -15.77 1.91
C PHE A 286 15.25 -16.43 2.15
N GLU A 287 16.24 -16.13 1.32
CA GLU A 287 17.63 -16.61 1.47
C GLU A 287 18.44 -15.67 2.39
N VAL A 288 18.46 -14.37 2.05
CA VAL A 288 19.30 -13.37 2.75
C VAL A 288 18.68 -12.94 4.08
N PHE A 289 17.40 -12.55 4.09
CA PHE A 289 16.72 -12.18 5.34
C PHE A 289 16.22 -13.38 6.14
N GLY A 290 16.26 -14.60 5.61
CA GLY A 290 15.87 -15.83 6.33
C GLY A 290 14.42 -15.83 6.82
N MET A 291 13.49 -15.25 6.06
CA MET A 291 12.08 -15.16 6.47
C MET A 291 11.39 -16.52 6.44
N ASP A 292 10.90 -16.99 7.60
CA ASP A 292 10.07 -18.19 7.66
C ASP A 292 8.57 -17.84 7.73
N LEU A 293 7.78 -18.44 6.83
CA LEU A 293 6.32 -18.32 6.78
C LEU A 293 5.58 -19.29 7.71
N GLU A 294 6.27 -20.30 8.24
CA GLU A 294 5.72 -21.30 9.15
C GLU A 294 5.95 -20.95 10.63
N ALA A 295 6.81 -19.97 10.92
CA ALA A 295 7.08 -19.46 12.26
C ALA A 295 5.80 -19.03 13.02
N GLU A 296 5.75 -19.35 14.32
CA GLU A 296 4.55 -19.19 15.15
C GLU A 296 4.00 -17.75 15.18
N ASP A 297 4.87 -16.73 15.19
CA ASP A 297 4.47 -15.31 15.21
C ASP A 297 3.86 -14.83 13.89
N CYS A 298 4.03 -15.62 12.82
CA CYS A 298 3.51 -15.39 11.48
C CYS A 298 2.30 -16.29 11.14
N GLN A 299 1.94 -17.27 11.97
CA GLN A 299 0.78 -18.12 11.70
C GLN A 299 -0.54 -17.33 11.83
N PRO A 300 -1.49 -17.50 10.89
CA PRO A 300 -2.77 -16.80 10.92
C PRO A 300 -3.66 -17.35 12.03
N LYS A 301 -4.61 -16.54 12.51
CA LYS A 301 -5.56 -16.99 13.53
C LYS A 301 -6.40 -18.15 12.98
N LEU A 302 -6.50 -19.23 13.76
CA LEU A 302 -7.32 -20.39 13.40
C LEU A 302 -8.78 -19.95 13.20
N ARG A 303 -9.37 -20.40 12.10
CA ARG A 303 -10.73 -20.07 11.66
C ARG A 303 -11.41 -21.35 11.23
N ARG A 304 -12.72 -21.46 11.49
CA ARG A 304 -13.57 -22.44 10.80
C ARG A 304 -13.59 -22.05 9.32
N GLN A 305 -13.00 -22.89 8.48
CA GLN A 305 -13.06 -22.80 7.02
C GLN A 305 -13.69 -24.10 6.51
N LEU A 306 -14.39 -24.04 5.38
CA LEU A 306 -14.81 -25.24 4.66
C LEU A 306 -13.58 -25.89 4.03
N GLU A 307 -13.61 -27.21 3.88
CA GLU A 307 -12.56 -27.93 3.14
C GLU A 307 -12.63 -27.57 1.65
N ASP A 308 -11.46 -27.42 1.04
CA ASP A 308 -11.31 -27.10 -0.38
C ASP A 308 -10.59 -28.28 -1.05
N VAL A 309 -11.35 -29.08 -1.80
CA VAL A 309 -10.91 -30.36 -2.36
C VAL A 309 -10.79 -30.24 -3.88
N ASP A 310 -9.56 -30.35 -4.38
CA ASP A 310 -9.20 -29.98 -5.76
C ASP A 310 -8.29 -31.03 -6.42
N TYR A 311 -8.90 -32.17 -6.78
CA TYR A 311 -8.27 -33.29 -7.46
C TYR A 311 -7.79 -32.99 -8.90
N VAL A 312 -7.91 -31.75 -9.38
CA VAL A 312 -7.56 -31.36 -10.76
C VAL A 312 -6.26 -30.55 -10.77
N SER A 313 -5.97 -29.82 -9.69
CA SER A 313 -4.79 -28.97 -9.57
C SER A 313 -3.59 -29.72 -8.96
N VAL A 314 -3.10 -30.78 -9.62
CA VAL A 314 -2.03 -31.66 -9.09
C VAL A 314 -0.74 -30.90 -8.73
N GLU A 315 -0.42 -29.79 -9.42
CA GLU A 315 0.68 -28.86 -9.05
C GLU A 315 0.54 -28.22 -7.65
N PHE A 316 -0.64 -28.32 -7.03
CA PHE A 316 -1.00 -27.82 -5.71
C PHE A 316 -1.44 -28.94 -4.75
N GLU A 317 -1.17 -30.20 -5.09
CA GLU A 317 -1.37 -31.36 -4.22
C GLU A 317 -0.02 -31.89 -3.70
N GLY A 318 -0.06 -32.63 -2.59
CA GLY A 318 1.16 -33.12 -1.93
C GLY A 318 1.89 -32.07 -1.09
N ASN A 319 2.52 -31.06 -1.71
CA ASN A 319 3.48 -30.16 -1.04
C ASN A 319 3.22 -28.66 -1.27
N LYS A 320 3.57 -27.84 -0.25
CA LYS A 320 3.61 -26.37 -0.35
C LYS A 320 4.79 -25.92 -1.21
N LEU A 321 4.52 -25.22 -2.32
CA LEU A 321 5.57 -24.63 -3.17
C LEU A 321 6.58 -23.78 -2.36
N SER A 322 7.86 -23.95 -2.66
CA SER A 322 8.94 -23.12 -2.14
C SER A 322 8.99 -21.76 -2.84
N TRP A 323 9.79 -20.82 -2.34
CA TRP A 323 9.99 -19.55 -3.03
C TRP A 323 10.83 -19.74 -4.30
N GLN A 324 11.72 -20.73 -4.33
CA GLN A 324 12.49 -21.13 -5.50
C GLN A 324 11.57 -21.61 -6.63
N ASP A 325 10.57 -22.45 -6.32
CA ASP A 325 9.59 -22.97 -7.30
C ASP A 325 8.78 -21.86 -7.98
N VAL A 326 8.60 -20.72 -7.30
CA VAL A 326 7.88 -19.55 -7.82
C VAL A 326 8.84 -18.58 -8.53
N ALA A 327 10.04 -18.36 -8.00
CA ALA A 327 11.04 -17.47 -8.58
C ALA A 327 11.66 -18.01 -9.88
N ALA A 328 11.85 -19.34 -9.97
CA ALA A 328 12.40 -20.00 -11.15
C ALA A 328 11.32 -20.33 -12.22
N TYR A 329 10.03 -20.19 -11.89
CA TYR A 329 8.95 -20.57 -12.80
C TYR A 329 8.93 -19.72 -14.07
N LYS A 330 9.14 -20.38 -15.21
CA LYS A 330 8.94 -19.82 -16.54
C LYS A 330 7.75 -20.55 -17.18
N PRO A 331 6.68 -19.86 -17.60
CA PRO A 331 5.58 -20.51 -18.28
C PRO A 331 6.08 -21.10 -19.63
N PRO A 332 5.53 -22.25 -20.08
CA PRO A 332 5.77 -22.79 -21.41
C PRO A 332 5.49 -21.79 -22.54
N ALA A 333 6.13 -21.97 -23.70
CA ALA A 333 5.99 -21.06 -24.84
C ALA A 333 4.59 -21.07 -25.49
N ASP A 334 3.80 -22.09 -25.19
CA ASP A 334 2.42 -22.36 -25.56
C ASP A 334 1.42 -22.07 -24.42
N ALA A 335 1.87 -21.53 -23.29
CA ALA A 335 1.03 -21.27 -22.13
C ALA A 335 -0.14 -20.33 -22.45
N LEU A 336 -1.35 -20.71 -22.03
CA LEU A 336 -2.57 -19.93 -22.23
C LEU A 336 -2.52 -18.54 -21.59
N PHE A 337 -1.71 -18.34 -20.54
CA PHE A 337 -1.75 -17.17 -19.67
C PHE A 337 -0.34 -16.61 -19.38
N ALA A 338 -0.26 -15.32 -19.09
CA ALA A 338 0.98 -14.68 -18.62
C ALA A 338 1.48 -15.23 -17.27
N HIS A 339 0.57 -15.57 -16.34
CA HIS A 339 0.91 -16.12 -15.03
C HIS A 339 0.01 -17.33 -14.69
N PRO A 340 0.21 -18.50 -15.33
CA PRO A 340 -0.75 -19.61 -15.31
C PRO A 340 -0.90 -20.28 -13.94
N ARG A 341 0.18 -20.44 -13.17
CA ARG A 341 0.10 -20.92 -11.77
C ARG A 341 -0.71 -19.97 -10.91
N LEU A 342 -0.48 -18.66 -11.03
CA LEU A 342 -1.24 -17.65 -10.30
C LEU A 342 -2.71 -17.58 -10.76
N PHE A 343 -3.00 -17.81 -12.04
CA PHE A 343 -4.36 -17.98 -12.55
C PHE A 343 -5.04 -19.17 -11.87
N ARG A 344 -4.46 -20.38 -11.91
CA ARG A 344 -5.03 -21.58 -11.28
C ARG A 344 -5.15 -21.48 -9.76
N ALA A 345 -4.22 -20.77 -9.12
CA ALA A 345 -4.32 -20.44 -7.71
C ALA A 345 -5.52 -19.52 -7.41
N CYS A 346 -5.92 -18.62 -8.31
CA CYS A 346 -7.04 -17.70 -8.09
C CYS A 346 -8.39 -18.19 -8.64
N VAL A 347 -8.39 -18.94 -9.74
CA VAL A 347 -9.56 -19.46 -10.46
C VAL A 347 -9.58 -20.99 -10.31
N PRO A 348 -10.45 -21.56 -9.44
CA PRO A 348 -10.49 -23.00 -9.21
C PRO A 348 -10.94 -23.74 -10.48
N PRO A 349 -10.34 -24.88 -10.85
CA PRO A 349 -10.67 -25.60 -12.08
C PRO A 349 -12.13 -26.07 -12.11
N GLY A 350 -12.77 -26.29 -10.96
CA GLY A 350 -14.20 -26.60 -10.83
C GLY A 350 -15.15 -25.54 -11.41
N MET A 351 -14.66 -24.35 -11.76
CA MET A 351 -15.47 -23.29 -12.39
C MET A 351 -16.08 -23.72 -13.74
N HIS A 352 -15.51 -24.71 -14.43
CA HIS A 352 -16.08 -25.27 -15.67
C HIS A 352 -17.52 -25.80 -15.50
N ARG A 353 -17.91 -26.21 -14.29
CA ARG A 353 -19.25 -26.72 -13.98
C ARG A 353 -20.35 -25.67 -14.14
N PHE A 354 -20.00 -24.40 -14.23
CA PHE A 354 -20.92 -23.29 -14.41
C PHE A 354 -21.01 -22.78 -15.86
N ARG A 355 -20.32 -23.39 -16.84
CA ARG A 355 -20.46 -23.03 -18.27
C ARG A 355 -21.92 -23.19 -18.72
N GLY A 356 -22.37 -22.33 -19.62
CA GLY A 356 -23.75 -22.38 -20.13
C GLY A 356 -24.83 -22.05 -19.09
N ASN A 357 -24.50 -21.40 -17.98
CA ASN A 357 -25.49 -20.77 -17.13
C ASN A 357 -26.01 -19.45 -17.74
N LEU A 358 -27.06 -18.86 -17.15
CA LEU A 358 -27.67 -17.62 -17.64
C LEU A 358 -26.68 -16.44 -17.74
N TRP A 359 -25.74 -16.33 -16.80
CA TRP A 359 -24.69 -15.30 -16.81
C TRP A 359 -23.69 -15.50 -17.97
N ASP A 360 -23.33 -16.74 -18.26
CA ASP A 360 -22.40 -17.12 -19.34
C ASP A 360 -22.99 -16.86 -20.75
N TYR A 361 -24.31 -16.89 -20.88
CA TYR A 361 -25.04 -16.50 -22.10
C TYR A 361 -25.35 -14.99 -22.17
N GLU A 362 -25.98 -14.41 -21.15
CA GLU A 362 -26.49 -13.02 -21.21
C GLU A 362 -25.44 -11.97 -20.83
N SER A 363 -24.72 -12.20 -19.73
CA SER A 363 -23.85 -11.20 -19.11
C SER A 363 -22.45 -11.21 -19.70
N ARG A 364 -21.84 -12.38 -19.88
CA ARG A 364 -20.47 -12.54 -20.40
C ARG A 364 -20.23 -11.79 -21.72
N PRO A 365 -21.08 -11.86 -22.77
CA PRO A 365 -20.83 -11.14 -24.02
C PRO A 365 -20.85 -9.62 -23.86
N HIS A 366 -21.71 -9.11 -22.97
CA HIS A 366 -21.77 -7.69 -22.64
C HIS A 366 -20.53 -7.25 -21.85
N VAL A 367 -20.11 -8.02 -20.85
CA VAL A 367 -18.88 -7.79 -20.06
C VAL A 367 -17.65 -7.79 -20.96
N MET A 368 -17.48 -8.80 -21.81
CA MET A 368 -16.34 -8.91 -22.73
C MET A 368 -16.28 -7.73 -23.71
N ARG A 369 -17.39 -7.41 -24.39
CA ARG A 369 -17.49 -6.24 -25.31
C ARG A 369 -17.12 -4.94 -24.59
N THR A 370 -17.62 -4.75 -23.36
CA THR A 370 -17.43 -3.54 -22.55
C THR A 370 -16.00 -3.39 -22.02
N LEU A 371 -15.27 -4.49 -21.84
CA LEU A 371 -13.85 -4.52 -21.44
C LEU A 371 -12.88 -4.63 -22.63
N GLY A 372 -13.37 -4.70 -23.88
CA GLY A 372 -12.55 -4.83 -25.08
C GLY A 372 -11.91 -6.21 -25.27
N TYR A 373 -12.59 -7.27 -24.82
CA TYR A 373 -12.17 -8.67 -25.00
C TYR A 373 -12.97 -9.38 -26.11
N PRO A 374 -12.41 -10.40 -26.77
CA PRO A 374 -11.05 -10.92 -26.60
C PRO A 374 -9.98 -9.97 -27.18
N LEU A 375 -8.75 -10.03 -26.65
CA LEU A 375 -7.64 -9.27 -27.23
C LEU A 375 -7.19 -9.94 -28.54
N LYS A 376 -6.84 -9.13 -29.54
CA LYS A 376 -6.18 -9.63 -30.76
C LYS A 376 -4.76 -10.05 -30.40
N MET A 377 -4.48 -11.35 -30.42
CA MET A 377 -3.15 -11.93 -30.21
C MET A 377 -2.76 -12.79 -31.42
N THR A 378 -1.47 -12.84 -31.71
CA THR A 378 -0.89 -13.67 -32.78
C THR A 378 -0.28 -14.93 -32.16
N ASP A 379 -1.13 -15.80 -31.63
CA ASP A 379 -0.71 -17.13 -31.18
C ASP A 379 -0.33 -18.01 -32.39
N ARG A 380 0.55 -19.01 -32.17
CA ARG A 380 0.97 -19.93 -33.23
C ARG A 380 -0.11 -20.93 -33.65
N ILE A 381 -1.08 -21.18 -32.78
CA ILE A 381 -2.17 -22.15 -32.94
C ILE A 381 -3.46 -21.45 -32.50
N PRO A 382 -4.52 -21.38 -33.33
CA PRO A 382 -5.78 -20.70 -32.97
C PRO A 382 -6.44 -21.25 -31.70
N ASP A 383 -6.31 -22.55 -31.46
CA ASP A 383 -6.85 -23.29 -30.33
C ASP A 383 -6.35 -22.75 -28.98
N ILE A 384 -5.12 -22.21 -28.93
CA ILE A 384 -4.54 -21.54 -27.76
C ILE A 384 -5.32 -20.24 -27.47
N THR A 385 -5.65 -19.47 -28.51
CA THR A 385 -6.46 -18.26 -28.39
C THR A 385 -7.89 -18.59 -27.93
N GLU A 386 -8.49 -19.66 -28.46
CA GLU A 386 -9.83 -20.10 -28.05
C GLU A 386 -9.85 -20.59 -26.59
N ALA A 387 -8.93 -21.48 -26.21
CA ALA A 387 -8.82 -21.98 -24.83
C ALA A 387 -8.59 -20.85 -23.82
N ARG A 388 -7.73 -19.87 -24.15
CA ARG A 388 -7.54 -18.64 -23.35
C ARG A 388 -8.84 -17.86 -23.20
N ASN A 389 -9.61 -17.69 -24.29
CA ASN A 389 -10.86 -16.93 -24.26
C ASN A 389 -11.96 -17.61 -23.44
N ILE A 390 -12.04 -18.95 -23.47
CA ILE A 390 -12.97 -19.73 -22.66
C ILE A 390 -12.64 -19.60 -21.17
N GLU A 391 -11.37 -19.73 -20.79
CA GLU A 391 -10.90 -19.59 -19.40
C GLU A 391 -10.99 -18.14 -18.89
N LEU A 392 -10.75 -17.15 -19.76
CA LEU A 392 -11.05 -15.75 -19.48
C LEU A 392 -12.54 -15.54 -19.18
N GLY A 393 -13.44 -16.23 -19.89
CA GLY A 393 -14.88 -16.23 -19.61
C GLY A 393 -15.21 -16.75 -18.20
N LEU A 394 -14.61 -17.89 -17.81
CA LEU A 394 -14.76 -18.45 -16.45
C LEU A 394 -14.21 -17.51 -15.37
N GLY A 395 -13.04 -16.93 -15.60
CA GLY A 395 -12.44 -15.95 -14.70
C GLY A 395 -13.28 -14.67 -14.58
N LEU A 396 -13.85 -14.19 -15.69
CA LEU A 396 -14.74 -13.03 -15.69
C LEU A 396 -15.99 -13.32 -14.86
N GLN A 397 -16.63 -14.48 -15.02
CA GLN A 397 -17.75 -14.87 -14.17
C GLN A 397 -17.36 -14.85 -12.68
N LEU A 398 -16.20 -15.42 -12.33
CA LEU A 398 -15.70 -15.41 -10.96
C LEU A 398 -15.47 -14.00 -10.40
N CYS A 399 -15.03 -13.04 -11.22
CA CYS A 399 -14.94 -11.63 -10.80
C CYS A 399 -16.28 -11.04 -10.36
N PHE A 400 -17.41 -11.50 -10.91
CA PHE A 400 -18.75 -10.99 -10.57
C PHE A 400 -19.51 -11.84 -9.52
N LEU A 401 -18.98 -13.00 -9.11
CA LEU A 401 -19.54 -13.82 -8.04
C LEU A 401 -19.24 -13.23 -6.65
N HIS A 402 -20.27 -12.69 -5.98
CA HIS A 402 -20.14 -12.14 -4.63
C HIS A 402 -19.96 -13.25 -3.57
N PRO A 403 -19.12 -13.04 -2.54
CA PRO A 403 -18.98 -13.92 -1.38
C PRO A 403 -20.26 -14.38 -0.66
N SER A 404 -21.42 -13.77 -0.91
CA SER A 404 -22.70 -14.25 -0.34
C SER A 404 -23.35 -15.39 -1.11
N LYS A 405 -23.09 -15.58 -2.42
CA LYS A 405 -23.80 -16.60 -3.23
C LYS A 405 -23.27 -18.02 -2.96
N TYR A 406 -22.04 -18.32 -3.38
CA TYR A 406 -21.53 -19.71 -3.39
C TYR A 406 -20.39 -20.00 -2.39
N LYS A 407 -19.95 -19.02 -1.59
CA LYS A 407 -18.80 -19.21 -0.68
C LYS A 407 -19.04 -20.26 0.43
N PHE A 408 -20.30 -20.48 0.80
CA PHE A 408 -20.71 -21.51 1.75
C PHE A 408 -20.87 -22.90 1.12
N GLU A 409 -20.84 -23.00 -0.21
CA GLU A 409 -20.80 -24.27 -0.95
C GLU A 409 -19.36 -24.63 -1.34
N HIS A 410 -18.56 -23.63 -1.73
CA HIS A 410 -17.16 -23.80 -2.10
C HIS A 410 -16.35 -22.53 -1.78
N PRO A 411 -15.28 -22.60 -0.95
CA PRO A 411 -14.61 -21.41 -0.42
C PRO A 411 -13.95 -20.52 -1.48
N ARG A 412 -13.51 -21.09 -2.62
CA ARG A 412 -12.97 -20.36 -3.78
C ARG A 412 -14.00 -19.84 -4.80
N PHE A 413 -15.31 -20.08 -4.68
CA PHE A 413 -16.31 -19.59 -5.66
C PHE A 413 -16.77 -18.15 -5.38
N CYS A 414 -15.81 -17.24 -5.20
CA CYS A 414 -16.03 -15.80 -5.14
C CYS A 414 -14.76 -15.01 -5.55
N TYR A 415 -14.93 -13.72 -5.85
CA TYR A 415 -13.85 -12.89 -6.40
C TYR A 415 -12.63 -12.64 -5.48
N GLU A 416 -12.66 -13.00 -4.19
CA GLU A 416 -11.72 -12.49 -3.16
C GLU A 416 -10.22 -12.73 -3.48
N ARG A 417 -9.88 -13.86 -4.10
CA ARG A 417 -8.48 -14.17 -4.46
C ARG A 417 -8.01 -13.34 -5.65
N LEU A 418 -8.88 -13.07 -6.63
CA LEU A 418 -8.61 -12.14 -7.74
C LEU A 418 -8.60 -10.68 -7.27
N GLU A 419 -9.46 -10.30 -6.32
CA GLU A 419 -9.46 -8.98 -5.67
C GLU A 419 -8.10 -8.72 -4.98
N TYR A 420 -7.55 -9.70 -4.26
CA TYR A 420 -6.31 -9.51 -3.51
C TYR A 420 -5.11 -9.23 -4.42
N VAL A 421 -4.87 -10.04 -5.44
CA VAL A 421 -3.82 -9.75 -6.44
C VAL A 421 -4.16 -8.50 -7.27
N GLY A 422 -5.44 -8.29 -7.57
CA GLY A 422 -5.96 -7.12 -8.27
C GLY A 422 -5.67 -5.79 -7.57
N GLN A 423 -5.74 -5.75 -6.24
CA GLN A 423 -5.32 -4.60 -5.44
C GLN A 423 -3.81 -4.36 -5.59
N LYS A 424 -2.98 -5.40 -5.53
CA LYS A 424 -1.51 -5.26 -5.54
C LYS A 424 -0.93 -4.95 -6.90
N ILE A 425 -1.57 -5.42 -7.97
CA ILE A 425 -1.22 -5.00 -9.31
C ILE A 425 -1.71 -3.57 -9.64
N GLN A 426 -2.86 -3.14 -9.12
CA GLN A 426 -3.26 -1.71 -9.14
C GLN A 426 -2.22 -0.83 -8.45
N ASP A 427 -1.83 -1.22 -7.24
CA ASP A 427 -0.90 -0.48 -6.39
C ASP A 427 0.45 -0.24 -7.09
N ILE A 428 1.08 -1.27 -7.68
CA ILE A 428 2.38 -1.12 -8.37
C ILE A 428 2.25 -0.40 -9.72
N VAL A 429 1.21 -0.68 -10.53
CA VAL A 429 1.01 -0.02 -11.84
C VAL A 429 0.78 1.49 -11.68
N MET A 430 0.05 1.88 -10.63
CA MET A 430 -0.11 3.28 -10.23
C MET A 430 1.23 3.90 -9.80
N ALA A 431 2.03 3.20 -8.99
CA ALA A 431 3.33 3.69 -8.51
C ALA A 431 4.33 3.90 -9.65
N GLU A 432 4.50 2.90 -10.55
CA GLU A 432 5.33 3.00 -11.75
C GLU A 432 4.94 4.21 -12.61
N ARG A 433 3.63 4.39 -12.87
CA ARG A 433 3.12 5.50 -13.69
C ARG A 433 3.33 6.86 -13.04
N LEU A 434 3.19 6.99 -11.73
CA LEU A 434 3.41 8.24 -11.00
C LEU A 434 4.90 8.61 -10.90
N LEU A 435 5.80 7.63 -10.75
CA LEU A 435 7.25 7.84 -10.76
C LEU A 435 7.75 8.41 -12.08
N MET A 436 7.42 7.74 -13.20
CA MET A 436 7.81 8.20 -14.54
C MET A 436 7.18 9.56 -14.92
N LYS A 437 6.00 9.88 -14.38
CA LYS A 437 5.27 11.12 -14.71
C LYS A 437 5.70 12.35 -13.91
N HIS A 438 6.14 12.16 -12.67
CA HIS A 438 6.50 13.26 -11.77
C HIS A 438 7.96 13.12 -11.31
N LEU A 439 8.91 13.37 -12.22
CA LEU A 439 10.35 13.18 -11.98
C LEU A 439 10.88 13.96 -10.77
N ASP A 440 10.59 15.27 -10.68
CA ASP A 440 11.02 16.14 -9.57
C ASP A 440 10.35 15.85 -8.21
N ALA A 441 9.31 15.01 -8.18
CA ALA A 441 8.52 14.80 -6.97
C ALA A 441 9.22 13.81 -6.00
N PRO A 442 9.31 14.15 -4.70
CA PRO A 442 9.77 13.20 -3.69
C PRO A 442 8.70 12.12 -3.47
N GLY A 443 9.11 10.90 -3.13
CA GLY A 443 8.20 9.76 -3.02
C GLY A 443 7.11 9.91 -1.96
N LYS A 444 7.27 10.80 -0.96
CA LYS A 444 6.16 11.16 -0.05
C LYS A 444 5.01 11.85 -0.77
N PHE A 445 5.28 12.76 -1.72
CA PHE A 445 4.24 13.36 -2.56
C PHE A 445 3.60 12.32 -3.48
N LEU A 446 4.39 11.38 -4.02
CA LEU A 446 3.88 10.29 -4.84
C LEU A 446 2.95 9.37 -4.03
N ALA A 447 3.33 8.98 -2.81
CA ALA A 447 2.50 8.20 -1.89
C ALA A 447 1.18 8.91 -1.57
N ASP A 448 1.22 10.21 -1.31
CA ASP A 448 -0.01 10.98 -1.05
C ASP A 448 -0.86 11.18 -2.32
N ARG A 449 -0.29 11.20 -3.54
CA ARG A 449 -1.07 11.23 -4.80
C ARG A 449 -1.65 9.85 -5.13
N HIS A 450 -0.85 8.79 -5.02
CA HIS A 450 -1.22 7.38 -5.19
C HIS A 450 -2.45 7.02 -4.35
N ARG A 451 -2.38 7.24 -3.02
CA ARG A 451 -3.47 6.98 -2.08
C ARG A 451 -4.75 7.74 -2.39
N ARG A 452 -4.66 8.94 -3.00
CA ARG A 452 -5.82 9.75 -3.39
C ARG A 452 -6.47 9.27 -4.69
N ILE A 453 -5.70 8.73 -5.62
CA ILE A 453 -6.23 8.14 -6.86
C ILE A 453 -6.86 6.77 -6.58
N LEU A 454 -6.16 5.90 -5.83
CA LEU A 454 -6.63 4.54 -5.48
C LEU A 454 -7.56 4.47 -4.25
N MET A 455 -8.24 5.57 -3.88
CA MET A 455 -9.29 5.47 -2.85
C MET A 455 -10.46 4.62 -3.38
N ASN A 456 -10.99 3.69 -2.58
CA ASN A 456 -12.10 2.80 -2.96
C ASN A 456 -13.30 3.56 -3.56
N LYS A 457 -13.59 4.77 -3.07
CA LYS A 457 -14.63 5.68 -3.61
C LYS A 457 -14.52 5.89 -5.13
N PHE A 458 -13.28 5.97 -5.65
CA PHE A 458 -12.97 6.16 -7.07
C PHE A 458 -12.77 4.83 -7.79
N CYS A 459 -12.11 3.85 -7.17
CA CYS A 459 -11.86 2.55 -7.81
C CYS A 459 -13.16 1.86 -8.24
N GLY A 460 -14.18 1.77 -7.38
CA GLY A 460 -15.48 1.23 -7.76
C GLY A 460 -16.34 2.14 -8.65
N ARG A 461 -15.87 3.35 -9.02
CA ARG A 461 -16.64 4.31 -9.84
C ARG A 461 -16.74 3.86 -11.29
N TYR A 462 -15.62 3.43 -11.87
CA TYR A 462 -15.54 2.99 -13.25
C TYR A 462 -16.51 1.84 -13.56
N LEU A 463 -16.55 0.81 -12.69
CA LEU A 463 -17.50 -0.31 -12.81
C LEU A 463 -18.98 0.12 -12.86
N ARG A 464 -19.30 1.27 -12.25
CA ARG A 464 -20.65 1.86 -12.27
C ARG A 464 -20.87 2.73 -13.51
N GLU A 465 -19.85 3.48 -13.95
CA GLU A 465 -19.90 4.33 -15.15
C GLU A 465 -19.98 3.49 -16.44
N LYS A 466 -19.21 2.39 -16.57
CA LYS A 466 -19.40 1.37 -17.62
C LYS A 466 -20.58 0.42 -17.39
N ARG A 467 -21.46 0.71 -16.41
CA ARG A 467 -22.64 -0.07 -16.01
C ARG A 467 -22.42 -1.53 -15.58
N LEU A 468 -21.21 -2.09 -15.72
CA LEU A 468 -20.81 -3.45 -15.34
C LEU A 468 -21.30 -3.93 -13.96
N HIS A 469 -21.47 -3.02 -12.99
CA HIS A 469 -22.07 -3.32 -11.68
C HIS A 469 -23.46 -4.00 -11.70
N GLN A 470 -24.17 -3.98 -12.84
CA GLN A 470 -25.44 -4.68 -13.03
C GLN A 470 -25.29 -6.20 -13.18
N PHE A 471 -24.10 -6.69 -13.56
CA PHE A 471 -23.82 -8.12 -13.75
C PHE A 471 -23.29 -8.82 -12.48
N MET A 472 -23.34 -8.16 -11.32
CA MET A 472 -22.85 -8.69 -10.04
C MET A 472 -23.85 -9.66 -9.43
N VAL A 473 -23.42 -10.90 -9.16
CA VAL A 473 -24.30 -11.98 -8.66
C VAL A 473 -24.23 -12.06 -7.13
N TYR A 474 -25.39 -11.87 -6.47
CA TYR A 474 -25.56 -11.98 -5.02
C TYR A 474 -26.48 -13.15 -4.66
N ALA A 475 -26.41 -13.64 -3.41
CA ALA A 475 -27.51 -14.42 -2.84
C ALA A 475 -28.78 -13.57 -2.68
N GLU A 476 -29.95 -14.16 -2.98
CA GLU A 476 -31.24 -13.45 -3.00
C GLU A 476 -31.53 -12.70 -1.69
N GLN A 477 -31.22 -13.29 -0.53
CA GLN A 477 -31.52 -12.72 0.80
C GLN A 477 -30.74 -11.42 1.10
N VAL A 478 -29.78 -11.05 0.26
CA VAL A 478 -29.01 -9.80 0.39
C VAL A 478 -29.01 -8.93 -0.87
N GLN A 479 -29.54 -9.39 -2.00
CA GLN A 479 -29.46 -8.68 -3.29
C GLN A 479 -30.02 -7.25 -3.19
N ASP A 480 -31.26 -7.09 -2.74
CA ASP A 480 -31.91 -5.78 -2.52
C ASP A 480 -31.05 -4.84 -1.67
N ARG A 481 -30.38 -5.38 -0.64
CA ARG A 481 -29.54 -4.62 0.29
C ARG A 481 -28.29 -4.09 -0.42
N TYR A 482 -27.66 -4.89 -1.28
CA TYR A 482 -26.52 -4.43 -2.08
C TYR A 482 -26.92 -3.50 -3.21
N GLU A 483 -28.09 -3.68 -3.83
CA GLU A 483 -28.57 -2.81 -4.90
C GLU A 483 -28.97 -1.42 -4.38
N HIS A 484 -29.76 -1.35 -3.31
CA HIS A 484 -30.30 -0.09 -2.80
C HIS A 484 -29.33 0.65 -1.86
N ASN A 485 -28.60 -0.07 -0.99
CA ASN A 485 -27.72 0.58 -0.01
C ASN A 485 -26.35 0.93 -0.61
N ARG A 486 -26.15 2.21 -0.94
CA ARG A 486 -24.87 2.76 -1.44
C ARG A 486 -23.66 2.45 -0.53
N ARG A 487 -23.85 2.26 0.79
CA ARG A 487 -22.76 1.89 1.72
C ARG A 487 -22.30 0.45 1.51
N MET A 488 -23.18 -0.45 1.05
CA MET A 488 -22.86 -1.84 0.69
C MET A 488 -22.37 -1.93 -0.76
N LYS A 489 -23.02 -1.24 -1.70
CA LYS A 489 -22.67 -1.27 -3.13
C LYS A 489 -21.26 -0.75 -3.44
N ASN A 490 -20.83 0.32 -2.77
CA ASN A 490 -19.58 1.01 -3.12
C ASN A 490 -18.30 0.20 -2.80
N PRO A 491 -18.19 -0.49 -1.65
CA PRO A 491 -17.15 -1.50 -1.42
C PRO A 491 -17.19 -2.62 -2.46
N THR A 492 -18.32 -3.27 -2.69
CA THR A 492 -18.41 -4.44 -3.59
C THR A 492 -18.05 -4.10 -5.03
N THR A 493 -18.50 -2.95 -5.54
CA THR A 493 -18.11 -2.45 -6.87
C THR A 493 -16.62 -2.07 -6.95
N THR A 494 -15.94 -1.85 -5.84
CA THR A 494 -14.47 -1.72 -5.79
C THR A 494 -13.80 -3.08 -5.87
N SER A 495 -14.25 -4.05 -5.07
CA SER A 495 -13.71 -5.41 -5.02
C SER A 495 -13.79 -6.11 -6.39
N VAL A 496 -14.93 -5.97 -7.09
CA VAL A 496 -15.10 -6.50 -8.45
C VAL A 496 -14.19 -5.79 -9.46
N GLN A 497 -14.00 -4.46 -9.35
CA GLN A 497 -13.03 -3.74 -10.21
C GLN A 497 -11.59 -4.20 -9.97
N GLN A 498 -11.23 -4.49 -8.70
CA GLN A 498 -9.95 -5.08 -8.35
C GLN A 498 -9.82 -6.49 -8.92
N ALA A 499 -10.84 -7.34 -8.75
CA ALA A 499 -10.85 -8.69 -9.32
C ALA A 499 -10.66 -8.71 -10.84
N LEU A 500 -11.30 -7.78 -11.58
CA LEU A 500 -11.09 -7.63 -13.03
C LEU A 500 -9.64 -7.30 -13.39
N HIS A 501 -8.94 -6.49 -12.57
CA HIS A 501 -7.51 -6.21 -12.78
C HIS A 501 -6.62 -7.40 -12.37
N GLY A 502 -7.03 -8.19 -11.37
CA GLY A 502 -6.33 -9.43 -10.99
C GLY A 502 -6.45 -10.52 -12.06
N LEU A 503 -7.60 -10.63 -12.71
CA LEU A 503 -7.81 -11.50 -13.86
C LEU A 503 -7.02 -11.03 -15.07
N SER A 504 -7.13 -9.74 -15.42
CA SER A 504 -6.33 -9.10 -16.47
C SER A 504 -4.82 -9.35 -16.26
N TYR A 505 -4.33 -9.23 -15.02
CA TYR A 505 -2.95 -9.54 -14.69
C TYR A 505 -2.59 -11.01 -14.90
N THR A 506 -3.38 -11.94 -14.37
CA THR A 506 -3.06 -13.37 -14.47
C THR A 506 -3.13 -13.90 -15.90
N VAL A 507 -4.07 -13.42 -16.72
CA VAL A 507 -4.24 -13.81 -18.14
C VAL A 507 -3.27 -13.08 -19.07
N TYR A 508 -3.16 -11.74 -18.99
CA TYR A 508 -2.46 -10.89 -19.98
C TYR A 508 -1.31 -10.03 -19.40
N GLY A 509 -1.05 -10.11 -18.10
CA GLY A 509 0.07 -9.43 -17.44
C GLY A 509 -0.11 -7.92 -17.23
N LYS A 510 0.96 -7.26 -16.73
CA LYS A 510 0.98 -5.81 -16.46
C LYS A 510 0.54 -4.89 -17.63
N PRO A 511 0.79 -5.20 -18.92
CA PRO A 511 0.33 -4.34 -20.02
C PRO A 511 -1.19 -4.17 -20.09
N ASP A 512 -1.96 -5.25 -19.86
CA ASP A 512 -3.42 -5.19 -19.94
C ASP A 512 -4.06 -4.50 -18.74
N VAL A 513 -3.47 -4.69 -17.54
CA VAL A 513 -3.85 -3.92 -16.34
C VAL A 513 -3.67 -2.41 -16.58
N ARG A 514 -2.58 -2.01 -17.25
CA ARG A 514 -2.37 -0.61 -17.65
C ARG A 514 -3.43 -0.14 -18.65
N ARG A 515 -3.85 -0.97 -19.62
CA ARG A 515 -4.95 -0.65 -20.55
C ARG A 515 -6.26 -0.39 -19.79
N LEU A 516 -6.69 -1.33 -18.96
CA LEU A 516 -7.95 -1.21 -18.20
C LEU A 516 -7.93 -0.06 -17.17
N MET A 517 -6.79 0.20 -16.51
CA MET A 517 -6.67 1.33 -15.60
C MET A 517 -6.62 2.68 -16.32
N PHE A 518 -5.83 2.80 -17.39
CA PHE A 518 -5.52 4.11 -17.98
C PHE A 518 -6.57 4.59 -18.99
N GLU A 519 -7.54 3.75 -19.35
CA GLU A 519 -8.77 4.16 -20.05
C GLU A 519 -9.64 5.12 -19.20
N VAL A 520 -9.50 5.14 -17.87
CA VAL A 520 -10.55 5.69 -16.98
C VAL A 520 -10.12 6.29 -15.66
N PHE A 521 -9.04 5.81 -15.04
CA PHE A 521 -8.61 6.39 -13.78
C PHE A 521 -8.16 7.83 -14.09
N ASP A 522 -8.84 8.84 -13.50
CA ASP A 522 -8.56 10.26 -13.70
C ASP A 522 -7.15 10.62 -13.20
N PHE A 523 -6.10 10.26 -13.95
CA PHE A 523 -4.71 10.59 -13.65
C PHE A 523 -4.47 12.10 -13.70
N GLU A 524 -5.30 12.83 -14.44
CA GLU A 524 -5.25 14.30 -14.56
C GLU A 524 -6.53 14.91 -15.12
N GLN A 525 -7.10 15.86 -14.38
CA GLN A 525 -7.77 16.99 -15.01
C GLN A 525 -6.67 17.97 -15.47
N ILE A 526 -6.24 17.89 -16.72
CA ILE A 526 -5.49 18.97 -17.39
C ILE A 526 -6.46 19.97 -18.03
N GLN A 527 -7.49 19.47 -18.70
CA GLN A 527 -8.58 20.31 -19.19
C GLN A 527 -9.63 20.49 -18.08
N PRO A 528 -10.25 21.69 -17.96
CA PRO A 528 -11.52 21.79 -17.26
C PRO A 528 -12.53 20.85 -17.95
N LYS A 529 -13.47 20.29 -17.20
CA LYS A 529 -14.59 19.60 -17.85
C LYS A 529 -15.31 20.60 -18.76
N PRO A 530 -15.73 20.22 -19.98
CA PRO A 530 -16.65 21.05 -20.73
C PRO A 530 -17.88 21.30 -19.85
N VAL A 531 -18.24 22.57 -19.69
CA VAL A 531 -19.43 22.96 -18.93
C VAL A 531 -20.62 22.75 -19.85
N GLY A 532 -21.31 21.62 -19.65
CA GLY A 532 -22.64 21.33 -20.17
C GLY A 532 -23.67 21.36 -19.06
#